data_AF-A0A252E4X3-F1
#
_entry.id   AF-A0A252E4X3-F1
#
_cell.length_a   1.000
_cell.length_b   1.000
_cell.length_c   1.000
_cell.angle_alpha   90.00
_cell.angle_beta   90.00
_cell.angle_gamma   90.00
#
_symmetry.space_group_name_H-M   'P 1'
#
loop_
_entity.id
_entity.type
_entity.pdbx_description
1 polymer ?
#
loop_
_entity_poly.entity_id
_entity_poly.type
_entity_poly.pdbx_seq_one_letter_code
_entity_poly.pdbx_strand_id
1 'polypeptide(L)'
;NEKVPLGIGLQGKHQGELIDLRQVKTKVKAEFVINREAAYDNLVGFFQVNDENGGIDSDGDGKIDFRPGDAGYIKAMLRSRVEGIDLKVNNQGKATFTGSFESGWLFAPFVIANSTVEAILSSNSNDLAVFSPFLGANSDKNNHVRLLGNNCFGFEDQAGIGSDWDYNDLIVQVKLTVDT
;
A
#
# COMPACT_ATOMS: atom_id res chain seq x y z
N ASN A 1 21.80 5.69 -20.94
CA ASN A 1 21.62 5.63 -19.47
C ASN A 1 20.23 6.13 -19.14
N GLU A 2 19.29 5.21 -18.92
CA GLU A 2 17.99 5.58 -18.38
C GLU A 2 18.15 6.03 -16.92
N LYS A 3 17.46 7.10 -16.54
CA LYS A 3 17.42 7.56 -15.16
C LYS A 3 16.68 6.51 -14.34
N VAL A 4 17.33 5.98 -13.29
CA VAL A 4 16.70 5.04 -12.34
C VAL A 4 15.42 5.68 -11.80
N PRO A 5 14.24 5.02 -11.92
CA PRO A 5 13.00 5.54 -11.37
C PRO A 5 13.11 5.81 -9.86
N LEU A 6 12.50 6.89 -9.40
CA LEU A 6 12.46 7.23 -7.97
C LEU A 6 11.66 6.18 -7.20
N GLY A 7 12.02 5.90 -5.95
CA GLY A 7 11.25 5.02 -5.06
C GLY A 7 11.59 3.52 -5.14
N ILE A 8 12.34 3.07 -6.13
CA ILE A 8 12.50 1.62 -6.37
C ILE A 8 13.58 0.93 -5.52
N GLY A 9 14.18 1.60 -4.54
CA GLY A 9 15.38 1.14 -3.83
C GLY A 9 15.23 -0.20 -3.09
N LEU A 10 13.99 -0.59 -2.76
CA LEU A 10 13.66 -1.85 -2.09
C LEU A 10 12.95 -2.87 -2.98
N GLN A 11 12.48 -2.43 -4.15
CA GLN A 11 11.69 -3.26 -5.05
C GLN A 11 12.53 -4.43 -5.58
N GLY A 12 12.03 -5.65 -5.36
CA GLY A 12 12.74 -6.91 -5.66
C GLY A 12 13.32 -7.62 -4.44
N LYS A 13 13.29 -7.00 -3.25
CA LYS A 13 13.50 -7.70 -1.97
C LYS A 13 12.23 -8.44 -1.54
N HIS A 14 12.39 -9.39 -0.61
CA HIS A 14 11.26 -10.03 0.05
C HIS A 14 10.40 -9.00 0.79
N GLN A 15 9.09 -8.98 0.51
CA GLN A 15 8.14 -7.97 1.02
C GLN A 15 8.57 -6.52 0.70
N GLY A 16 9.34 -6.35 -0.39
CA GLY A 16 9.94 -5.10 -0.83
C GLY A 16 9.07 -4.31 -1.80
N GLU A 17 7.77 -4.60 -1.88
CA GLU A 17 6.77 -3.83 -2.64
C GLU A 17 6.52 -2.47 -1.98
N LEU A 18 7.57 -1.67 -1.85
CA LEU A 18 7.65 -0.41 -1.11
C LEU A 18 8.18 0.70 -2.01
N ILE A 19 7.70 1.92 -1.76
CA ILE A 19 8.29 3.14 -2.30
C ILE A 19 9.30 3.68 -1.28
N ASP A 20 10.58 3.66 -1.64
CA ASP A 20 11.69 4.14 -0.81
C ASP A 20 12.06 5.59 -1.13
N LEU A 21 11.62 6.52 -0.27
CA LEU A 21 11.91 7.95 -0.36
C LEU A 21 12.83 8.43 0.75
N ARG A 22 13.50 7.54 1.48
CA ARG A 22 14.38 7.88 2.63
C ARG A 22 15.49 8.86 2.27
N GLN A 23 15.99 8.79 1.03
CA GLN A 23 17.05 9.67 0.55
C GLN A 23 16.54 10.96 -0.09
N VAL A 24 15.22 11.10 -0.30
CA VAL A 24 14.62 12.30 -0.86
C VAL A 24 14.49 13.38 0.21
N LYS A 25 14.74 14.63 -0.16
CA LYS A 25 14.76 15.79 0.76
C LYS A 25 13.62 16.78 0.56
N THR A 26 12.82 16.59 -0.49
CA THR A 26 11.67 17.42 -0.84
C THR A 26 10.44 16.54 -1.03
N LYS A 27 9.27 17.13 -0.80
CA LYS A 27 7.99 16.46 -1.01
C LYS A 27 7.90 15.91 -2.44
N VAL A 28 7.36 14.70 -2.58
CA VAL A 28 7.32 13.99 -3.85
C VAL A 28 5.89 14.00 -4.38
N LYS A 29 5.68 14.54 -5.58
CA LYS A 29 4.41 14.44 -6.28
C LYS A 29 4.26 13.05 -6.87
N ALA A 30 3.04 12.53 -6.84
CA ALA A 30 2.69 11.23 -7.39
C ALA A 30 1.49 11.36 -8.31
N GLU A 31 1.61 10.76 -9.50
CA GLU A 31 0.49 10.47 -10.39
C GLU A 31 0.24 8.97 -10.37
N PHE A 32 -1.01 8.59 -10.19
CA PHE A 32 -1.45 7.20 -10.12
C PHE A 32 -2.32 6.89 -11.32
N VAL A 33 -2.00 5.83 -12.04
CA VAL A 33 -2.91 5.23 -13.03
C VAL A 33 -3.39 3.91 -12.47
N ILE A 34 -4.69 3.79 -12.26
CA ILE A 34 -5.33 2.60 -11.72
C ILE A 34 -6.22 1.93 -12.75
N ASN A 35 -6.18 0.61 -12.82
CA ASN A 35 -7.14 -0.24 -13.53
C ASN A 35 -7.72 -1.23 -12.51
N ARG A 36 -8.99 -1.61 -12.67
CA ARG A 36 -9.66 -2.58 -11.79
C ARG A 36 -10.44 -3.60 -12.60
N GLU A 37 -10.27 -4.87 -12.27
CA GLU A 37 -11.00 -6.01 -12.84
C GLU A 37 -11.57 -6.92 -11.74
N ALA A 38 -12.23 -6.32 -10.74
CA ALA A 38 -12.68 -7.02 -9.55
C ALA A 38 -14.17 -6.84 -9.24
N ALA A 39 -14.80 -7.83 -8.60
CA ALA A 39 -16.18 -7.71 -8.14
C ALA A 39 -16.33 -6.77 -6.92
N TYR A 40 -15.34 -6.71 -6.02
CA TYR A 40 -15.40 -5.90 -4.82
C TYR A 40 -15.06 -4.43 -5.05
N ASP A 41 -15.80 -3.54 -4.39
CA ASP A 41 -15.52 -2.10 -4.43
C ASP A 41 -14.35 -1.76 -3.52
N ASN A 42 -13.17 -1.79 -4.13
CA ASN A 42 -11.91 -1.68 -3.43
C ASN A 42 -11.42 -0.24 -3.27
N LEU A 43 -10.67 0.00 -2.20
CA LEU A 43 -9.88 1.21 -1.96
C LEU A 43 -8.41 0.82 -1.92
N VAL A 44 -7.58 1.39 -2.80
CA VAL A 44 -6.12 1.31 -2.67
C VAL A 44 -5.57 2.60 -2.07
N GLY A 45 -4.69 2.46 -1.09
CA GLY A 45 -3.99 3.58 -0.48
C GLY A 45 -2.54 3.23 -0.19
N PHE A 46 -1.84 4.16 0.45
CA PHE A 46 -0.47 3.96 0.90
C PHE A 46 -0.34 4.40 2.36
N PHE A 47 0.56 3.77 3.11
CA PHE A 47 0.86 4.15 4.49
C PHE A 47 2.35 4.21 4.74
N GLN A 48 2.73 5.05 5.69
CA GLN A 48 4.10 5.22 6.11
C GLN A 48 4.55 4.04 6.99
N VAL A 49 5.77 3.56 6.75
CA VAL A 49 6.46 2.60 7.63
C VAL A 49 7.81 3.14 8.06
N ASN A 50 8.21 2.81 9.27
CA ASN A 50 9.47 3.26 9.87
C ASN A 50 10.67 2.41 9.44
N ASP A 51 10.44 1.19 8.95
CA ASP A 51 11.49 0.33 8.39
C ASP A 51 10.98 -0.62 7.29
N GLU A 52 11.92 -1.33 6.66
CA GLU A 52 11.66 -2.24 5.53
C GLU A 52 10.81 -3.47 5.93
N ASN A 53 10.63 -3.73 7.24
CA ASN A 53 9.83 -4.83 7.76
C ASN A 53 8.42 -4.40 8.16
N GLY A 54 8.00 -3.18 7.78
CA GLY A 54 6.66 -2.67 8.05
C GLY A 54 6.44 -2.21 9.48
N GLY A 55 7.50 -1.85 10.22
CA GLY A 55 7.32 -1.30 11.57
C GLY A 55 6.54 0.00 11.57
N ILE A 56 5.66 0.18 12.55
CA ILE A 56 4.95 1.44 12.81
C ILE A 56 5.31 1.92 14.21
N ASP A 57 5.89 3.12 14.28
CA ASP A 57 6.04 3.95 15.48
C ASP A 57 4.82 4.89 15.54
N SER A 58 3.90 4.60 16.45
CA SER A 58 2.59 5.24 16.49
C SER A 58 2.54 6.46 17.40
N ASP A 59 3.49 6.58 18.33
CA ASP A 59 3.60 7.71 19.25
C ASP A 59 4.79 8.65 18.96
N GLY A 60 5.67 8.26 18.02
CA GLY A 60 6.79 9.06 17.54
C GLY A 60 8.00 9.05 18.49
N ASP A 61 8.10 8.10 19.41
CA ASP A 61 9.21 8.00 20.37
C ASP A 61 10.50 7.40 19.78
N GLY A 62 10.46 6.97 18.52
CA GLY A 62 11.56 6.32 17.79
C GLY A 62 11.63 4.81 18.01
N LYS A 63 10.67 4.20 18.71
CA LYS A 63 10.53 2.75 18.84
C LYS A 63 9.35 2.25 18.00
N ILE A 64 9.44 0.99 17.59
CA ILE A 64 8.35 0.36 16.85
C ILE A 64 7.35 -0.20 17.84
N ASP A 65 6.12 0.32 17.79
CA ASP A 65 4.99 -0.14 18.60
C ASP A 65 4.29 -1.36 17.99
N PHE A 66 4.21 -1.40 16.66
CA PHE A 66 3.49 -2.44 15.93
C PHE A 66 4.32 -3.05 14.80
N ARG A 67 4.31 -4.38 14.74
CA ARG A 67 4.83 -5.19 13.64
C ARG A 67 3.69 -5.90 12.90
N PRO A 68 3.88 -6.22 11.60
CA PRO A 68 2.93 -7.05 10.87
C PRO A 68 2.65 -8.36 11.63
N GLY A 69 1.39 -8.56 12.01
CA GLY A 69 0.92 -9.70 12.79
C GLY A 69 0.53 -9.37 14.23
N ASP A 70 0.94 -8.22 14.74
CA ASP A 70 0.50 -7.76 16.05
C ASP A 70 -0.99 -7.38 16.04
N ALA A 71 -1.65 -7.62 17.17
CA ALA A 71 -3.01 -7.15 17.38
C ALA A 71 -3.07 -5.63 17.23
N GLY A 72 -3.96 -5.15 16.37
CA GLY A 72 -4.11 -3.71 16.10
C GLY A 72 -3.22 -3.16 14.98
N TYR A 73 -2.30 -3.95 14.41
CA TYR A 73 -1.42 -3.50 13.33
C TYR A 73 -2.18 -2.87 12.15
N ILE A 74 -3.24 -3.52 11.66
CA ILE A 74 -4.05 -2.99 10.55
C ILE A 74 -4.66 -1.62 10.89
N LYS A 75 -5.06 -1.38 12.14
CA LYS A 75 -5.59 -0.07 12.55
C LYS A 75 -4.48 0.97 12.67
N ALA A 76 -3.31 0.59 13.17
CA ALA A 76 -2.13 1.47 13.21
C ALA A 76 -1.68 1.86 11.79
N MET A 77 -1.68 0.89 10.87
CA MET A 77 -1.42 1.06 9.44
C MET A 77 -2.36 2.10 8.83
N LEU A 78 -3.68 1.93 9.00
CA LEU A 78 -4.67 2.85 8.44
C LEU A 78 -4.62 4.25 9.06
N ARG A 79 -4.18 4.38 10.32
CA ARG A 79 -3.92 5.70 10.93
C ARG A 79 -2.65 6.36 10.40
N SER A 80 -1.70 5.56 9.92
CA SER A 80 -0.45 6.01 9.29
C SER A 80 -0.58 6.16 7.76
N ARG A 81 -1.81 6.10 7.22
CA ARG A 81 -2.07 6.26 5.80
C ARG A 81 -1.70 7.66 5.31
N VAL A 82 -1.35 7.77 4.05
CA VAL A 82 -1.18 9.05 3.37
C VAL A 82 -2.54 9.61 3.01
N GLU A 83 -2.97 10.66 3.73
CA GLU A 83 -4.25 11.32 3.47
C GLU A 83 -4.31 11.89 2.04
N GLY A 84 -5.48 11.77 1.41
CA GLY A 84 -5.71 12.25 0.04
C GLY A 84 -5.28 11.27 -1.06
N ILE A 85 -4.69 10.12 -0.72
CA ILE A 85 -4.40 9.03 -1.66
C ILE A 85 -5.37 7.88 -1.39
N ASP A 86 -6.63 8.10 -1.75
CA ASP A 86 -7.72 7.12 -1.64
C ASP A 86 -8.19 6.73 -3.05
N LEU A 87 -7.52 5.74 -3.66
CA LEU A 87 -7.70 5.36 -5.05
C LEU A 87 -8.90 4.41 -5.18
N LYS A 88 -9.94 4.85 -5.89
CA LYS A 88 -11.14 4.06 -6.16
C LYS A 88 -11.54 4.19 -7.61
N VAL A 89 -11.92 3.08 -8.22
CA VAL A 89 -12.42 3.07 -9.59
C VAL A 89 -13.54 2.02 -9.72
N ASN A 90 -14.49 2.29 -10.61
CA ASN A 90 -15.55 1.33 -10.92
C ASN A 90 -14.95 0.07 -11.54
N ASN A 91 -15.66 -1.06 -11.40
CA ASN A 91 -15.25 -2.31 -12.05
C ASN A 91 -15.08 -2.11 -13.56
N GLN A 92 -14.09 -2.77 -14.16
CA GLN A 92 -13.66 -2.64 -15.55
C GLN A 92 -13.25 -1.19 -15.93
N GLY A 93 -12.89 -0.41 -14.92
CA GLY A 93 -12.59 1.01 -15.07
C GLY A 93 -11.10 1.31 -15.04
N LYS A 94 -10.76 2.48 -15.60
CA LYS A 94 -9.44 3.09 -15.53
C LYS A 94 -9.58 4.54 -15.08
N ALA A 95 -8.72 4.97 -14.17
CA ALA A 95 -8.71 6.35 -13.69
C ALA A 95 -7.29 6.84 -13.39
N THR A 96 -7.13 8.16 -13.38
CA THR A 96 -5.89 8.83 -12.97
C THR A 96 -6.16 9.66 -11.73
N PHE A 97 -5.26 9.55 -10.75
CA PHE A 97 -5.27 10.34 -9.52
C PHE A 97 -3.94 11.04 -9.33
N THR A 98 -3.93 12.04 -8.46
CA THR A 98 -2.70 12.69 -8.03
C THR A 98 -2.67 12.76 -6.51
N GLY A 99 -1.46 12.80 -5.96
CA GLY A 99 -1.22 12.92 -4.54
C GLY A 99 0.22 13.31 -4.27
N SER A 100 0.62 13.22 -3.01
CA SER A 100 1.99 13.55 -2.61
C SER A 100 2.44 12.70 -1.44
N PHE A 101 3.69 12.27 -1.50
CA PHE A 101 4.38 11.61 -0.40
C PHE A 101 5.30 12.59 0.30
N GLU A 102 5.33 12.51 1.63
CA GLU A 102 6.35 13.20 2.41
C GLU A 102 7.74 12.60 2.13
N SER A 103 8.77 13.44 2.20
CA SER A 103 10.14 13.03 1.96
C SER A 103 10.74 12.29 3.14
N GLY A 104 11.74 11.43 2.93
CA GLY A 104 12.49 10.81 4.02
C GLY A 104 11.88 9.52 4.58
N TRP A 105 10.81 9.02 3.97
CA TRP A 105 10.05 7.88 4.48
C TRP A 105 9.98 6.69 3.51
N LEU A 106 9.52 5.56 4.04
CA LEU A 106 9.09 4.40 3.26
C LEU A 106 7.56 4.39 3.22
N PHE A 107 7.01 4.04 2.06
CA PHE A 107 5.57 3.88 1.90
C PHE A 107 5.23 2.51 1.35
N ALA A 108 4.30 1.82 2.00
CA ALA A 108 3.74 0.56 1.55
C ALA A 108 2.33 0.78 0.98
N PRO A 109 1.98 0.15 -0.15
CA PRO A 109 0.59 0.11 -0.60
C PRO A 109 -0.26 -0.79 0.30
N PHE A 110 -1.57 -0.58 0.28
CA PHE A 110 -2.56 -1.49 0.83
C PHE A 110 -3.84 -1.45 -0.01
N VAL A 111 -4.64 -2.51 0.09
CA VAL A 111 -6.01 -2.55 -0.43
C VAL A 111 -6.98 -2.84 0.71
N ILE A 112 -8.11 -2.15 0.73
CA ILE A 112 -9.29 -2.49 1.53
C ILE A 112 -10.32 -3.05 0.56
N ALA A 113 -10.70 -4.31 0.75
CA ALA A 113 -11.67 -4.97 -0.09
C ALA A 113 -13.09 -4.70 0.40
N ASN A 114 -13.96 -4.21 -0.51
CA ASN A 114 -15.39 -3.98 -0.27
C ASN A 114 -15.74 -3.23 1.04
N SER A 115 -14.92 -2.24 1.43
CA SER A 115 -15.10 -1.51 2.70
C SER A 115 -14.50 -0.11 2.66
N THR A 116 -14.54 0.60 3.79
CA THR A 116 -13.96 1.94 3.93
C THR A 116 -12.99 2.00 5.12
N VAL A 117 -12.11 3.00 5.13
CA VAL A 117 -11.17 3.23 6.23
C VAL A 117 -11.91 3.35 7.57
N GLU A 118 -13.01 4.11 7.59
CA GLU A 118 -13.81 4.36 8.81
C GLU A 118 -14.49 3.08 9.31
N ALA A 119 -15.00 2.24 8.41
CA ALA A 119 -15.58 0.95 8.76
C ALA A 119 -14.54 0.02 9.38
N ILE A 120 -13.32 -0.03 8.83
CA ILE A 120 -12.23 -0.83 9.40
C ILE A 120 -11.79 -0.29 10.77
N LEU A 121 -11.63 1.02 10.91
CA LEU A 121 -11.19 1.63 12.17
C LEU A 121 -12.21 1.43 13.30
N SER A 122 -13.51 1.46 12.98
CA SER A 122 -14.61 1.23 13.94
C SER A 122 -14.95 -0.24 14.18
N SER A 123 -14.49 -1.16 13.31
CA SER A 123 -14.75 -2.59 13.43
C SER A 123 -14.07 -3.19 14.67
N ASN A 124 -14.75 -4.15 15.32
CA ASN A 124 -14.16 -5.00 16.36
C ASN A 124 -13.81 -6.41 15.82
N SER A 125 -13.93 -6.61 14.51
CA SER A 125 -13.54 -7.86 13.85
C SER A 125 -12.01 -7.99 13.81
N ASN A 126 -11.52 -9.21 14.01
CA ASN A 126 -10.14 -9.57 13.69
C ASN A 126 -9.99 -10.03 12.24
N ASP A 127 -11.10 -10.30 11.57
CA ASP A 127 -11.14 -10.64 10.15
C ASP A 127 -11.51 -9.38 9.38
N LEU A 128 -10.46 -8.70 8.91
CA LEU A 128 -10.55 -7.46 8.15
C LEU A 128 -9.97 -7.77 6.77
N ALA A 129 -10.76 -7.56 5.72
CA ALA A 129 -10.33 -7.74 4.34
C ALA A 129 -9.45 -6.55 3.90
N VAL A 130 -8.30 -6.44 4.56
CA VAL A 130 -7.30 -5.40 4.32
C VAL A 130 -5.98 -6.10 4.10
N PHE A 131 -5.38 -5.85 2.94
CA PHE A 131 -4.17 -6.56 2.53
C PHE A 131 -3.05 -5.59 2.18
N SER A 132 -1.82 -6.04 2.43
CA SER A 132 -0.60 -5.30 2.17
C SER A 132 0.52 -6.25 1.72
N PRO A 133 1.70 -5.74 1.33
CA PRO A 133 2.87 -6.58 1.08
C PRO A 133 3.32 -7.40 2.30
N PHE A 134 2.87 -7.04 3.51
CA PHE A 134 3.33 -7.66 4.74
C PHE A 134 2.50 -8.89 5.11
N LEU A 135 3.06 -10.09 4.85
CA LEU A 135 2.40 -11.38 5.10
C LEU A 135 1.87 -11.50 6.54
N GLY A 136 2.65 -11.04 7.52
CA GLY A 136 2.24 -11.06 8.93
C GLY A 136 0.92 -10.32 9.19
N ALA A 137 0.66 -9.23 8.45
CA ALA A 137 -0.55 -8.42 8.60
C ALA A 137 -1.79 -9.03 7.93
N ASN A 138 -1.59 -9.80 6.85
CA ASN A 138 -2.69 -10.41 6.11
C ASN A 138 -3.29 -11.59 6.91
N SER A 139 -4.60 -11.75 6.86
CA SER A 139 -5.32 -12.75 7.68
C SER A 139 -4.94 -14.19 7.32
N ASP A 140 -4.61 -14.44 6.06
CA ASP A 140 -4.24 -15.75 5.51
C ASP A 140 -2.72 -15.97 5.36
N LYS A 141 -1.91 -14.98 5.76
CA LYS A 141 -0.45 -14.99 5.67
C LYS A 141 0.14 -15.07 4.25
N ASN A 142 -0.66 -14.79 3.23
CA ASN A 142 -0.19 -14.72 1.85
C ASN A 142 0.20 -13.30 1.46
N ASN A 143 0.91 -13.16 0.34
CA ASN A 143 1.22 -11.86 -0.24
C ASN A 143 0.15 -11.48 -1.29
N HIS A 144 -0.65 -10.48 -0.98
CA HIS A 144 -1.72 -9.95 -1.85
C HIS A 144 -1.26 -8.77 -2.70
N VAL A 145 0.02 -8.38 -2.64
CA VAL A 145 0.57 -7.28 -3.43
C VAL A 145 1.81 -7.76 -4.17
N ARG A 146 1.85 -7.57 -5.48
CA ARG A 146 3.02 -7.90 -6.30
C ARG A 146 3.52 -6.71 -7.07
N LEU A 147 4.82 -6.69 -7.31
CA LEU A 147 5.40 -5.80 -8.30
C LEU A 147 5.21 -6.39 -9.68
N LEU A 148 4.49 -5.68 -10.54
CA LEU A 148 4.36 -5.96 -11.97
C LEU A 148 5.39 -5.15 -12.80
N GLY A 149 6.19 -4.32 -12.13
CA GLY A 149 7.21 -3.47 -12.70
C GLY A 149 7.68 -2.40 -11.72
N ASN A 150 8.52 -1.47 -12.18
CA ASN A 150 8.97 -0.34 -11.37
C ASN A 150 7.78 0.53 -10.96
N ASN A 151 7.55 0.69 -9.65
CA ASN A 151 6.39 1.38 -9.08
C ASN A 151 5.03 0.93 -9.66
N CYS A 152 4.91 -0.34 -10.09
CA CYS A 152 3.67 -0.91 -10.59
C CYS A 152 3.24 -2.04 -9.65
N PHE A 153 2.13 -1.85 -8.97
CA PHE A 153 1.63 -2.75 -7.93
C PHE A 153 0.34 -3.43 -8.41
N GLY A 154 0.34 -4.76 -8.47
CA GLY A 154 -0.85 -5.58 -8.66
C GLY A 154 -1.37 -6.06 -7.31
N PHE A 155 -2.70 -6.17 -7.17
CA PHE A 155 -3.39 -6.48 -5.93
C PHE A 155 -4.34 -7.67 -6.10
N GLU A 156 -4.49 -8.43 -5.01
CA GLU A 156 -5.54 -9.44 -4.79
C GLU A 156 -6.45 -8.96 -3.66
N ASP A 157 -7.77 -8.99 -3.85
CA ASP A 157 -8.77 -8.45 -2.93
C ASP A 157 -9.50 -9.51 -2.08
N GLN A 158 -9.17 -10.79 -2.28
CA GLN A 158 -9.80 -11.90 -1.60
C GLN A 158 -8.77 -12.82 -0.93
N ALA A 159 -9.05 -13.30 0.28
CA ALA A 159 -8.15 -14.19 1.03
C ALA A 159 -8.29 -15.68 0.65
N GLY A 160 -7.19 -16.43 0.79
CA GLY A 160 -7.19 -17.90 0.78
C GLY A 160 -7.58 -18.55 -0.55
N ILE A 161 -8.26 -19.70 -0.47
CA ILE A 161 -8.60 -20.55 -1.64
C ILE A 161 -9.57 -19.89 -2.65
N GLY A 162 -10.17 -18.76 -2.27
CA GLY A 162 -11.11 -18.06 -3.11
C GLY A 162 -10.47 -17.00 -4.00
N SER A 163 -9.22 -16.62 -3.74
CA SER A 163 -8.43 -15.78 -4.65
C SER A 163 -7.85 -16.63 -5.77
N ASP A 164 -7.80 -16.06 -6.98
CA ASP A 164 -7.26 -16.67 -8.19
C ASP A 164 -5.80 -16.28 -8.47
N TRP A 165 -5.26 -15.32 -7.71
CA TRP A 165 -3.83 -14.99 -7.61
C TRP A 165 -3.22 -14.50 -8.94
N ASP A 166 -3.98 -13.77 -9.74
CA ASP A 166 -3.52 -13.16 -10.99
C ASP A 166 -3.06 -11.69 -10.83
N TYR A 167 -3.34 -11.08 -9.68
CA TYR A 167 -3.00 -9.75 -9.21
C TYR A 167 -3.54 -8.62 -10.10
N ASN A 168 -4.66 -8.84 -10.78
CA ASN A 168 -5.31 -7.84 -11.62
C ASN A 168 -6.57 -7.20 -11.00
N ASP A 169 -6.99 -7.62 -9.80
CA ASP A 169 -8.15 -7.03 -9.12
C ASP A 169 -8.03 -5.51 -9.09
N LEU A 170 -6.84 -5.02 -8.71
CA LEU A 170 -6.36 -3.68 -9.09
C LEU A 170 -4.91 -3.72 -9.58
N ILE A 171 -4.60 -2.84 -10.53
CA ILE A 171 -3.22 -2.54 -10.92
C ILE A 171 -3.00 -1.04 -10.79
N VAL A 172 -2.01 -0.64 -9.99
CA VAL A 172 -1.65 0.76 -9.74
C VAL A 172 -0.23 1.03 -10.21
N GLN A 173 -0.10 1.81 -11.28
CA GLN A 173 1.17 2.40 -11.71
C GLN A 173 1.35 3.76 -11.06
N VAL A 174 2.49 3.97 -10.40
CA VAL A 174 2.86 5.25 -9.78
C VAL A 174 3.99 5.90 -10.55
N LYS A 175 3.82 7.18 -10.88
CA LYS A 175 4.86 8.04 -11.42
C LYS A 175 5.21 9.10 -10.39
N LEU A 176 6.47 9.11 -9.96
CA LEU A 176 6.97 9.98 -8.91
C LEU A 176 7.85 11.10 -9.48
N THR A 177 7.63 12.32 -9.02
CA THR A 177 8.42 13.49 -9.41
C THR A 177 8.77 14.33 -8.19
N VAL A 178 10.00 14.82 -8.14
CA VAL A 178 10.43 15.84 -7.16
C VAL A 178 10.33 17.21 -7.82
N ASP A 179 9.85 18.21 -7.07
CA ASP A 179 9.99 19.60 -7.50
C ASP A 179 11.48 19.96 -7.44
N THR A 180 12.03 20.38 -8.58
CA THR A 180 13.43 20.84 -8.75
C THR A 180 13.55 22.32 -8.46
#